data_AF-A0AB34LI42-F1
#
_entry.id   AF-A0AB34LI42-F1
#
_cell.length_a   1.000
_cell.length_b   1.000
_cell.length_c   1.000
_cell.angle_alpha   90.00
_cell.angle_beta   90.00
_cell.angle_gamma   90.00
#
_symmetry.space_group_name_H-M   'P 1'
#
loop_
_entity.id
_entity.type
_entity.pdbx_description
1 polymer ?
#
loop_
_entity_poly.entity_id
_entity_poly.type
_entity_poly.pdbx_seq_one_letter_code
_entity_poly.pdbx_strand_id
1 'polypeptide(L)'
;MTGLELRLRESLSSERIEDISIEQLTQSVSQLIAQTYIMVGYQTYNERDIGILAAKLSSDLRESYAYLTFPEVSLCFELGAKGTFGDYTGVNLRTFARWLKSYKTSDLRYHAVVERERERRQNALPPVSEAYKEERELAFLRKVFQQYKAGYPLERLYPARVYQSLQERGLIHDTPEEKRHAMSLFAHWRPPGHLPISEDYRLTMVRQQAMAWLLRRYFDGLITEEGS
;
A
#
# COMPACT_ATOMS: atom_id res chain seq x y z
N MET A 1 -31.56 0.97 3.33
CA MET A 1 -30.55 0.00 3.78
C MET A 1 -31.23 -1.02 4.69
N THR A 2 -31.09 -2.30 4.40
CA THR A 2 -31.61 -3.38 5.24
C THR A 2 -30.74 -3.53 6.51
N GLY A 3 -31.28 -4.14 7.58
CA GLY A 3 -30.49 -4.39 8.81
C GLY A 3 -29.26 -5.28 8.58
N LEU A 4 -29.29 -6.13 7.55
CA LEU A 4 -28.17 -6.98 7.14
C LEU A 4 -27.03 -6.18 6.50
N GLU A 5 -27.36 -5.21 5.66
CA GLU A 5 -26.38 -4.32 5.01
C GLU A 5 -25.60 -3.49 6.03
N LEU A 6 -26.27 -2.97 7.07
CA LEU A 6 -25.62 -2.23 8.15
C LEU A 6 -24.60 -3.10 8.90
N ARG A 7 -25.00 -4.31 9.31
CA ARG A 7 -24.11 -5.27 10.00
C ARG A 7 -22.92 -5.67 9.13
N LEU A 8 -23.13 -5.84 7.82
CA LEU A 8 -22.07 -6.17 6.87
C LEU A 8 -21.06 -5.01 6.71
N ARG A 9 -21.55 -3.76 6.66
CA ARG A 9 -20.69 -2.57 6.59
C ARG A 9 -19.84 -2.40 7.85
N GLU A 10 -20.43 -2.63 9.01
CA GLU A 10 -19.70 -2.64 10.29
C GLU A 10 -18.65 -3.77 10.29
N SER A 11 -19.03 -4.96 9.83
CA SER A 11 -18.13 -6.11 9.76
C SER A 11 -16.90 -5.84 8.88
N LEU A 12 -17.08 -5.20 7.72
CA LEU A 12 -15.99 -4.83 6.82
C LEU A 12 -15.03 -3.78 7.40
N SER A 13 -15.48 -3.04 8.42
CA SER A 13 -14.72 -1.95 9.04
C SER A 13 -13.83 -2.43 10.20
N SER A 14 -14.05 -3.65 10.70
CA SER A 14 -13.23 -4.26 11.74
C SER A 14 -11.82 -4.65 11.27
N GLU A 15 -10.98 -5.02 12.23
CA GLU A 15 -9.65 -5.58 11.97
C GLU A 15 -9.72 -6.88 11.16
N ARG A 16 -8.70 -7.10 10.32
CA ARG A 16 -8.62 -8.28 9.47
C ARG A 16 -8.05 -9.45 10.25
N ILE A 17 -8.35 -10.67 9.78
CA ILE A 17 -7.82 -11.90 10.35
C ILE A 17 -6.27 -11.92 10.32
N GLU A 18 -5.64 -11.29 9.33
CA GLU A 18 -4.17 -11.14 9.27
C GLU A 18 -3.57 -10.40 10.48
N ASP A 19 -4.33 -9.48 11.07
CA ASP A 19 -3.88 -8.62 12.17
C ASP A 19 -4.18 -9.23 13.56
N ILE A 20 -5.00 -10.29 13.63
CA ILE A 20 -5.40 -10.94 14.89
C ILE A 20 -4.40 -12.03 15.27
N SER A 21 -4.05 -12.12 16.56
CA SER A 21 -3.20 -13.22 17.04
C SER A 21 -3.89 -14.58 16.90
N ILE A 22 -3.11 -15.65 16.64
CA ILE A 22 -3.68 -16.98 16.40
C ILE A 22 -4.44 -17.54 17.62
N GLU A 23 -3.98 -17.20 18.81
CA GLU A 23 -4.56 -17.62 20.08
C GLU A 23 -5.95 -16.98 20.25
N GLN A 24 -6.04 -15.67 20.05
CA GLN A 24 -7.30 -14.94 20.08
C GLN A 24 -8.25 -15.43 18.98
N LEU A 25 -7.76 -15.60 17.75
CA LEU A 25 -8.55 -16.10 16.64
C LEU A 25 -9.13 -17.48 16.96
N THR A 26 -8.33 -18.39 17.52
CA THR A 26 -8.79 -19.75 17.87
C THR A 26 -9.83 -19.75 18.98
N GLN A 27 -9.69 -18.88 19.98
CA GLN A 27 -10.72 -18.71 21.00
C GLN A 27 -12.04 -18.21 20.40
N SER A 28 -11.97 -17.18 19.55
CA SER A 28 -13.15 -16.61 18.89
C SER A 28 -13.82 -17.62 17.94
N VAL A 29 -13.03 -18.37 17.17
CA VAL A 29 -13.52 -19.42 16.28
C VAL A 29 -14.18 -20.56 17.05
N SER A 30 -13.62 -20.97 18.20
CA SER A 30 -14.21 -21.99 19.06
C SER A 30 -15.62 -21.59 19.53
N GLN A 31 -15.78 -20.34 19.98
CA GLN A 31 -17.08 -19.78 20.35
C GLN A 31 -18.05 -19.72 19.15
N LEU A 32 -17.56 -19.32 17.98
CA LEU A 32 -18.37 -19.25 16.77
C LEU A 32 -18.89 -20.64 16.34
N ILE A 33 -18.04 -21.68 16.41
CA ILE A 33 -18.45 -23.05 16.10
C ILE A 33 -19.54 -23.50 17.07
N ALA A 34 -19.37 -23.27 18.37
CA ALA A 34 -20.35 -23.63 19.39
C ALA A 34 -21.70 -22.93 19.16
N GLN A 35 -21.69 -21.62 18.87
CA GLN A 35 -22.89 -20.86 18.54
C GLN A 35 -23.59 -21.39 17.29
N THR A 36 -22.81 -21.74 16.26
CA THR A 36 -23.34 -22.27 15.00
C THR A 36 -23.99 -23.64 15.21
N TYR A 37 -23.40 -24.50 16.05
CA TYR A 37 -23.96 -25.81 16.40
C TYR A 37 -25.32 -25.66 17.09
N ILE A 38 -25.41 -24.74 18.05
CA ILE A 38 -26.67 -24.42 18.74
C ILE A 38 -27.72 -23.92 17.73
N MET A 39 -27.34 -23.04 16.79
CA MET A 39 -28.25 -22.48 15.79
C MET A 39 -28.85 -23.54 14.86
N VAL A 40 -28.08 -24.60 14.55
CA VAL A 40 -28.53 -25.72 13.72
C VAL A 40 -29.27 -26.81 14.54
N GLY A 41 -29.37 -26.64 15.86
CA GLY A 41 -30.14 -27.52 16.75
C GLY A 41 -29.36 -28.68 17.38
N TYR A 42 -28.02 -28.66 17.33
CA TYR A 42 -27.21 -29.64 18.05
C TYR A 42 -27.24 -29.35 19.56
N GLN A 43 -27.63 -30.35 20.36
CA GLN A 43 -27.79 -30.20 21.82
C GLN A 43 -26.56 -30.63 22.63
N THR A 44 -25.66 -31.44 22.05
CA THR A 44 -24.45 -31.93 22.72
C THR A 44 -23.28 -31.88 21.75
N TYR A 45 -22.20 -31.23 22.18
CA TYR A 45 -20.92 -31.22 21.48
C TYR A 45 -19.80 -31.53 22.46
N ASN A 46 -18.80 -32.26 21.98
CA ASN A 46 -17.59 -32.54 22.75
C ASN A 46 -16.64 -31.33 22.63
N GLU A 47 -16.34 -30.69 23.75
CA GLU A 47 -15.46 -29.51 23.79
C GLU A 47 -14.07 -29.79 23.19
N ARG A 48 -13.56 -31.00 23.35
CA ARG A 48 -12.28 -31.41 22.76
C ARG A 48 -12.32 -31.40 21.24
N ASP A 49 -13.42 -31.86 20.67
CA ASP A 49 -13.60 -31.91 19.21
C ASP A 49 -13.77 -30.50 18.63
N ILE A 50 -14.50 -29.61 19.34
CA ILE A 50 -14.56 -28.19 18.98
C ILE A 50 -13.18 -27.55 19.02
N GLY A 51 -12.37 -27.82 20.05
CA GLY A 51 -11.01 -27.27 20.14
C GLY A 51 -10.15 -27.65 18.93
N ILE A 52 -10.21 -28.91 18.50
CA ILE A 52 -9.48 -29.39 17.31
C ILE A 52 -10.01 -28.74 16.03
N LEU A 53 -11.35 -28.68 15.88
CA LEU A 53 -11.99 -28.02 14.74
C LEU A 53 -11.65 -26.54 14.67
N ALA A 54 -11.65 -25.85 15.81
CA ALA A 54 -11.32 -24.44 15.92
C ALA A 54 -9.86 -24.18 15.52
N ALA A 55 -8.92 -24.96 16.04
CA ALA A 55 -7.51 -24.83 15.67
C ALA A 55 -7.30 -25.02 14.16
N LYS A 56 -7.96 -26.03 13.56
CA LYS A 56 -7.86 -26.27 12.13
C LYS A 56 -8.51 -25.15 11.30
N LEU A 57 -9.71 -24.72 11.69
CA LEU A 57 -10.42 -23.64 10.99
C LEU A 57 -9.67 -22.30 11.10
N SER A 58 -9.08 -21.98 12.25
CA SER A 58 -8.23 -20.79 12.41
C SER A 58 -7.02 -20.81 11.48
N SER A 59 -6.36 -21.96 11.33
CA SER A 59 -5.27 -22.13 10.38
C SER A 59 -5.74 -21.88 8.95
N ASP A 60 -6.86 -22.48 8.55
CA ASP A 60 -7.41 -22.35 7.19
C ASP A 60 -7.88 -20.92 6.90
N LEU A 61 -8.46 -20.23 7.88
CA LEU A 61 -8.85 -18.83 7.80
C LEU A 61 -7.61 -17.94 7.56
N ARG A 62 -6.53 -18.19 8.29
CA ARG A 62 -5.31 -17.40 8.14
C ARG A 62 -4.55 -17.67 6.84
N GLU A 63 -4.66 -18.87 6.29
CA GLU A 63 -4.01 -19.22 5.03
C GLU A 63 -4.81 -18.71 3.81
N SER A 64 -6.13 -18.92 3.80
CA SER A 64 -6.95 -18.71 2.60
C SER A 64 -7.87 -17.48 2.66
N TYR A 65 -8.11 -16.93 3.86
CA TYR A 65 -9.11 -15.90 4.12
C TYR A 65 -8.59 -14.76 5.01
N ALA A 66 -7.27 -14.55 5.08
CA ALA A 66 -6.62 -13.54 5.92
C ALA A 66 -7.15 -12.11 5.72
N TYR A 67 -7.64 -11.82 4.51
CA TYR A 67 -8.21 -10.53 4.11
C TYR A 67 -9.63 -10.28 4.64
N LEU A 68 -10.33 -11.31 5.14
CA LEU A 68 -11.64 -11.16 5.77
C LEU A 68 -11.49 -10.67 7.21
N THR A 69 -12.54 -10.06 7.75
CA THR A 69 -12.64 -9.78 9.19
C THR A 69 -13.32 -10.93 9.93
N PHE A 70 -13.06 -11.07 11.23
CA PHE A 70 -13.76 -12.08 12.04
C PHE A 70 -15.29 -11.89 12.06
N PRO A 71 -15.83 -10.65 12.13
CA PRO A 71 -17.27 -10.42 11.98
C PRO A 71 -17.85 -10.86 10.62
N GLU A 72 -17.10 -10.72 9.51
CA GLU A 72 -17.52 -11.26 8.20
C GLU A 72 -17.67 -12.79 8.26
N VAL A 73 -16.73 -13.49 8.92
CA VAL A 73 -16.79 -14.95 9.11
C VAL A 73 -17.97 -15.35 9.98
N SER A 74 -18.23 -14.62 11.07
CA SER A 74 -19.38 -14.86 11.94
C SER A 74 -20.71 -14.71 11.19
N LEU A 75 -20.84 -13.63 10.40
CA LEU A 75 -22.01 -13.40 9.57
C LEU A 75 -22.17 -14.49 8.49
N CYS A 76 -21.07 -14.93 7.88
CA CYS A 76 -21.07 -16.03 6.93
C CYS A 76 -21.63 -17.31 7.56
N PHE A 77 -21.26 -17.63 8.80
CA PHE A 77 -21.71 -18.84 9.49
C PHE A 77 -23.18 -18.73 9.89
N GLU A 78 -23.64 -17.55 10.32
CA GLU A 78 -25.06 -17.29 10.58
C GLU A 78 -25.92 -17.46 9.31
N LEU A 79 -25.49 -16.87 8.19
CA LEU A 79 -26.20 -16.99 6.91
C LEU A 79 -26.19 -18.42 6.37
N GLY A 80 -25.08 -19.12 6.55
CA GLY A 80 -24.93 -20.53 6.19
C GLY A 80 -25.84 -21.44 7.01
N ALA A 81 -25.90 -21.25 8.33
CA ALA A 81 -26.79 -21.99 9.22
C ALA A 81 -28.27 -21.78 8.91
N LYS A 82 -28.64 -20.59 8.41
CA LYS A 82 -29.99 -20.27 7.93
C LYS A 82 -30.32 -20.78 6.53
N GLY A 83 -29.39 -21.47 5.86
CA GLY A 83 -29.60 -22.07 4.53
C GLY A 83 -29.35 -21.13 3.34
N THR A 84 -28.84 -19.92 3.55
CA THR A 84 -28.61 -18.92 2.48
C THR A 84 -27.62 -19.41 1.41
N PHE A 85 -26.69 -20.30 1.78
CA PHE A 85 -25.66 -20.83 0.88
C PHE A 85 -25.96 -22.25 0.39
N GLY A 86 -27.21 -22.72 0.55
CA GLY A 86 -27.67 -24.06 0.19
C GLY A 86 -27.80 -25.00 1.39
N ASP A 87 -28.39 -26.18 1.14
CA ASP A 87 -28.64 -27.20 2.15
C ASP A 87 -27.40 -28.07 2.37
N TYR A 88 -26.90 -28.10 3.60
CA TYR A 88 -25.76 -28.92 3.97
C TYR A 88 -26.12 -29.89 5.08
N THR A 89 -25.76 -31.16 4.90
CA THR A 89 -25.95 -32.21 5.90
C THR A 89 -24.90 -32.07 6.99
N GLY A 90 -25.31 -31.53 8.13
CA GLY A 90 -24.50 -31.38 9.33
C GLY A 90 -23.46 -30.25 9.28
N VAL A 91 -22.90 -29.93 10.45
CA VAL A 91 -21.95 -28.82 10.63
C VAL A 91 -20.55 -29.37 10.87
N ASN A 92 -19.72 -29.38 9.83
CA ASN A 92 -18.33 -29.86 9.87
C ASN A 92 -17.41 -28.91 9.08
N LEU A 93 -16.10 -29.17 9.07
CA LEU A 93 -15.12 -28.35 8.33
C LEU A 93 -15.45 -28.19 6.85
N ARG A 94 -16.00 -29.21 6.19
CA ARG A 94 -16.42 -29.13 4.79
C ARG A 94 -17.59 -28.15 4.63
N THR A 95 -18.54 -28.16 5.56
CA THR A 95 -19.66 -27.21 5.56
C THR A 95 -19.15 -25.77 5.72
N PHE A 96 -18.28 -25.52 6.71
CA PHE A 96 -17.68 -24.20 6.93
C PHE A 96 -16.89 -23.70 5.72
N ALA A 97 -16.05 -24.56 5.11
CA ALA A 97 -15.29 -24.21 3.91
C ALA A 97 -16.19 -23.84 2.73
N ARG A 98 -17.33 -24.52 2.57
CA ARG A 98 -18.31 -24.23 1.51
C ARG A 98 -19.03 -22.92 1.75
N TRP A 99 -19.41 -22.62 2.99
CA TRP A 99 -19.99 -21.32 3.33
C TRP A 99 -19.02 -20.17 3.08
N LEU A 100 -17.76 -20.29 3.51
CA LEU A 100 -16.73 -19.28 3.26
C LEU A 100 -16.49 -19.06 1.77
N LYS A 101 -16.44 -20.14 0.98
CA LYS A 101 -16.32 -20.05 -0.48
C LYS A 101 -17.52 -19.37 -1.11
N SER A 102 -18.73 -19.71 -0.69
CA SER A 102 -19.97 -19.12 -1.21
C SER A 102 -20.10 -17.65 -0.83
N TYR A 103 -19.71 -17.29 0.39
CA TYR A 103 -19.68 -15.92 0.86
C TYR A 103 -18.67 -15.07 0.10
N LYS A 104 -17.47 -15.61 -0.17
CA LYS A 104 -16.43 -14.94 -0.97
C LYS A 104 -16.95 -14.52 -2.35
N THR A 105 -17.72 -15.37 -3.00
CA THR A 105 -18.27 -15.14 -4.34
C THR A 105 -19.70 -14.61 -4.33
N SER A 106 -20.24 -14.24 -3.17
CA SER A 106 -21.62 -13.74 -3.06
C SER A 106 -21.73 -12.31 -3.56
N ASP A 107 -22.82 -12.01 -4.27
CA ASP A 107 -23.16 -10.64 -4.70
C ASP A 107 -23.29 -9.70 -3.50
N LEU A 108 -23.79 -10.22 -2.38
CA LEU A 108 -23.92 -9.50 -1.11
C LEU A 108 -22.58 -8.91 -0.65
N ARG A 109 -21.51 -9.71 -0.64
CA ARG A 109 -20.18 -9.24 -0.27
C ARG A 109 -19.61 -8.31 -1.33
N TYR A 110 -19.79 -8.64 -2.61
CA TYR A 110 -19.30 -7.82 -3.71
C TYR A 110 -19.85 -6.39 -3.64
N HIS A 111 -21.18 -6.25 -3.49
CA HIS A 111 -21.83 -4.94 -3.38
C HIS A 111 -21.31 -4.14 -2.19
N ALA A 112 -21.18 -4.75 -1.02
CA ALA A 112 -20.70 -4.06 0.18
C ALA A 112 -19.23 -3.60 0.08
N VAL A 113 -18.38 -4.40 -0.57
CA VAL A 113 -16.98 -4.00 -0.83
C VAL A 113 -16.93 -2.84 -1.82
N VAL A 114 -17.70 -2.89 -2.91
CA VAL A 114 -17.75 -1.83 -3.93
C VAL A 114 -18.28 -0.54 -3.34
N GLU A 115 -19.34 -0.59 -2.52
CA GLU A 115 -19.88 0.59 -1.84
C GLU A 115 -18.87 1.20 -0.87
N ARG A 116 -18.19 0.38 -0.08
CA ARG A 116 -17.12 0.85 0.81
C ARG A 116 -15.97 1.51 0.03
N GLU A 117 -15.55 0.92 -1.09
CA GLU A 117 -14.54 1.54 -1.94
C GLU A 117 -15.02 2.86 -2.53
N ARG A 118 -16.29 2.94 -2.92
CA ARG A 118 -16.90 4.17 -3.44
C ARG A 118 -16.95 5.25 -2.35
N GLU A 119 -17.39 4.91 -1.14
CA GLU A 119 -17.38 5.80 0.03
C GLU A 119 -15.96 6.25 0.36
N ARG A 120 -14.97 5.34 0.34
CA ARG A 120 -13.55 5.70 0.52
C ARG A 120 -13.04 6.65 -0.55
N ARG A 121 -13.42 6.44 -1.82
CA ARG A 121 -13.04 7.34 -2.92
C ARG A 121 -13.74 8.71 -2.82
N GLN A 122 -14.97 8.74 -2.33
CA GLN A 122 -15.73 9.98 -2.11
C GLN A 122 -15.22 10.76 -0.89
N ASN A 123 -14.84 10.06 0.18
CA ASN A 123 -14.32 10.64 1.42
C ASN A 123 -12.80 10.83 1.39
N ALA A 124 -12.11 10.34 0.37
CA ALA A 124 -10.71 10.64 0.16
C ALA A 124 -10.57 12.15 -0.03
N LEU A 125 -9.58 12.74 0.65
CA LEU A 125 -9.23 14.14 0.41
C LEU A 125 -9.04 14.33 -1.10
N PRO A 126 -9.53 15.46 -1.66
CA PRO A 126 -9.28 15.74 -3.07
C PRO A 126 -7.77 15.64 -3.30
N PRO A 127 -7.33 15.05 -4.43
CA PRO A 127 -5.92 15.04 -4.77
C PRO A 127 -5.42 16.48 -4.65
N VAL A 128 -4.33 16.66 -3.90
CA VAL A 128 -3.73 17.97 -3.67
C VAL A 128 -3.64 18.68 -5.01
N SER A 129 -4.24 19.88 -5.12
CA SER A 129 -4.40 20.56 -6.41
C SER A 129 -3.05 20.67 -7.11
N GLU A 130 -3.05 20.54 -8.44
CA GLU A 130 -1.82 20.69 -9.24
C GLU A 130 -1.13 22.03 -8.93
N ALA A 131 -1.93 23.10 -8.73
CA ALA A 131 -1.43 24.40 -8.30
C ALA A 131 -0.66 24.36 -6.95
N TYR A 132 -1.13 23.60 -5.95
CA TYR A 132 -0.42 23.48 -4.68
C TYR A 132 0.89 22.67 -4.82
N LYS A 133 0.88 21.61 -5.65
CA LYS A 133 2.10 20.84 -5.94
C LYS A 133 3.14 21.73 -6.62
N GLU A 134 2.72 22.52 -7.60
CA GLU A 134 3.59 23.47 -8.30
C GLU A 134 4.16 24.54 -7.37
N GLU A 135 3.34 25.10 -6.47
CA GLU A 135 3.78 26.11 -5.50
C GLU A 135 4.81 25.53 -4.51
N ARG A 136 4.58 24.31 -4.01
CA ARG A 136 5.55 23.61 -3.14
C ARG A 136 6.85 23.30 -3.87
N GLU A 137 6.78 22.88 -5.13
CA GLU A 137 7.96 22.58 -5.94
C GLU A 137 8.75 23.88 -6.25
N LEU A 138 8.07 25.00 -6.53
CA LEU A 138 8.69 26.32 -6.67
C LEU A 138 9.38 26.77 -5.38
N ALA A 139 8.71 26.62 -4.23
CA ALA A 139 9.29 26.95 -2.92
C ALA A 139 10.53 26.10 -2.63
N PHE A 140 10.51 24.82 -3.01
CA PHE A 140 11.67 23.93 -2.90
C PHE A 140 12.84 24.40 -3.77
N LEU A 141 12.61 24.71 -5.06
CA LEU A 141 13.65 25.20 -5.97
C LEU A 141 14.28 26.51 -5.47
N ARG A 142 13.46 27.46 -4.99
CA ARG A 142 13.94 28.71 -4.39
C ARG A 142 14.84 28.46 -3.19
N LYS A 143 14.44 27.55 -2.29
CA LYS A 143 15.22 27.19 -1.10
C LYS A 143 16.56 26.55 -1.49
N VAL A 144 16.56 25.65 -2.48
CA VAL A 144 17.80 25.03 -2.98
C VAL A 144 18.75 26.08 -3.55
N PHE A 145 18.25 27.00 -4.37
CA PHE A 145 19.07 28.07 -4.94
C PHE A 145 19.64 29.00 -3.85
N GLN A 146 18.86 29.36 -2.83
CA GLN A 146 19.35 30.13 -1.68
C GLN A 146 20.46 29.40 -0.91
N GLN A 147 20.31 28.09 -0.70
CA GLN A 147 21.34 27.27 -0.06
C GLN A 147 22.62 27.20 -0.91
N TYR A 148 22.48 27.06 -2.23
CA TYR A 148 23.61 27.12 -3.15
C TYR A 148 24.34 28.47 -3.07
N LYS A 149 23.60 29.59 -3.11
CA LYS A 149 24.15 30.95 -2.95
C LYS A 149 24.86 31.15 -1.61
N ALA A 150 24.39 30.48 -0.55
CA ALA A 150 25.04 30.46 0.77
C ALA A 150 26.28 29.55 0.87
N GLY A 151 26.71 28.93 -0.24
CA GLY A 151 27.92 28.10 -0.31
C GLY A 151 27.73 26.64 0.08
N TYR A 152 26.48 26.14 0.16
CA TYR A 152 26.24 24.72 0.43
C TYR A 152 26.61 23.85 -0.78
N PRO A 153 27.19 22.66 -0.56
CA PRO A 153 27.59 21.75 -1.63
C PRO A 153 26.37 21.21 -2.38
N LEU A 154 26.34 21.41 -3.70
CA LEU A 154 25.22 21.07 -4.58
C LEU A 154 24.94 19.56 -4.60
N GLU A 155 25.94 18.72 -4.36
CA GLU A 155 25.81 17.26 -4.26
C GLU A 155 24.85 16.83 -3.14
N ARG A 156 24.66 17.69 -2.12
CA ARG A 156 23.74 17.46 -1.00
C ARG A 156 22.36 18.09 -1.20
N LEU A 157 22.12 18.73 -2.34
CA LEU A 157 20.90 19.47 -2.66
C LEU A 157 20.02 18.77 -3.72
N TYR A 158 20.13 17.45 -3.82
CA TYR A 158 19.35 16.62 -4.76
C TYR A 158 19.46 17.07 -6.23
N PRO A 159 20.69 17.13 -6.78
CA PRO A 159 20.97 17.75 -8.07
C PRO A 159 20.16 17.15 -9.23
N ALA A 160 19.94 15.83 -9.25
CA ALA A 160 19.16 15.17 -10.29
C ALA A 160 17.68 15.62 -10.31
N ARG A 161 17.05 15.73 -9.13
CA ARG A 161 15.65 16.18 -9.00
C ARG A 161 15.50 17.64 -9.41
N VAL A 162 16.41 18.48 -8.95
CA VAL A 162 16.39 19.93 -9.24
C VAL A 162 16.62 20.17 -10.73
N TYR A 163 17.62 19.50 -11.32
CA TYR A 163 17.90 19.57 -12.74
C TYR A 163 16.70 19.14 -13.60
N GLN A 164 16.08 18.01 -13.26
CA GLN A 164 14.89 17.53 -13.97
C GLN A 164 13.71 18.51 -13.86
N SER A 165 13.44 19.03 -12.66
CA SER A 165 12.37 20.01 -12.43
C SER A 165 12.58 21.31 -13.21
N LEU A 166 13.83 21.79 -13.31
CA LEU A 166 14.19 22.97 -14.12
C LEU A 166 14.13 22.70 -15.62
N GLN A 167 14.49 21.49 -16.06
CA GLN A 167 14.41 21.09 -17.46
C GLN A 167 12.95 20.93 -17.92
N GLU A 168 12.09 20.30 -17.11
CA GLU A 168 10.65 20.15 -17.38
C GLU A 168 9.94 21.50 -17.49
N ARG A 169 10.39 22.49 -16.71
CA ARG A 169 9.91 23.88 -16.77
C ARG A 169 10.50 24.69 -17.94
N GLY A 170 11.40 24.10 -18.73
CA GLY A 170 12.05 24.76 -19.85
C GLY A 170 13.00 25.89 -19.44
N LEU A 171 13.54 25.87 -18.22
CA LEU A 171 14.53 26.87 -17.77
C LEU A 171 15.96 26.48 -18.16
N ILE A 172 16.23 25.18 -18.23
CA ILE A 172 17.49 24.62 -18.71
C ILE A 172 17.25 24.00 -20.09
N HIS A 173 17.95 24.53 -21.09
CA HIS A 173 17.89 24.06 -22.48
C HIS A 173 19.18 23.35 -22.91
N ASP A 174 19.73 22.48 -22.06
CA ASP A 174 20.93 21.74 -22.41
C ASP A 174 20.65 20.79 -23.58
N THR A 175 21.44 20.92 -24.63
CA THR A 175 21.39 20.06 -25.81
C THR A 175 21.82 18.63 -25.46
N PRO A 176 21.42 17.62 -26.25
CA PRO A 176 21.91 16.25 -26.09
C PRO A 176 23.44 16.12 -26.16
N GLU A 177 24.12 17.08 -26.79
CA GLU A 177 25.58 17.14 -26.91
C GLU A 177 26.23 17.62 -25.61
N GLU A 178 25.68 18.65 -24.98
CA GLU A 178 26.15 19.13 -23.68
C GLU A 178 25.96 18.10 -22.58
N LYS A 179 24.86 17.34 -22.62
CA LYS A 179 24.64 16.21 -21.69
C LYS A 179 25.68 15.10 -21.88
N ARG A 180 26.00 14.76 -23.13
CA ARG A 180 27.05 13.79 -23.45
C ARG A 180 28.42 14.29 -23.01
N HIS A 181 28.70 15.58 -23.19
CA HIS A 181 29.93 16.20 -22.72
C HIS A 181 30.03 16.13 -21.19
N ALA A 182 28.98 16.54 -20.45
CA ALA A 182 28.96 16.47 -18.99
C ALA A 182 29.15 15.03 -18.49
N MET A 183 28.53 14.03 -19.11
CA MET A 183 28.76 12.62 -18.77
C MET A 183 30.20 12.17 -19.04
N SER A 184 30.84 12.67 -20.10
CA SER A 184 32.22 12.32 -20.44
C SER A 184 33.22 12.78 -19.38
N LEU A 185 32.97 13.92 -18.73
CA LEU A 185 33.81 14.46 -17.65
C LEU A 185 33.88 13.52 -16.45
N PHE A 186 32.82 12.74 -16.21
CA PHE A 186 32.72 11.81 -15.08
C PHE A 186 32.80 10.35 -15.50
N ALA A 187 33.17 10.04 -16.75
CA ALA A 187 33.19 8.68 -17.29
C ALA A 187 34.06 7.71 -16.47
N HIS A 188 35.14 8.22 -15.88
CA HIS A 188 36.09 7.49 -15.05
C HIS A 188 35.77 7.55 -13.55
N TRP A 189 34.64 8.14 -13.16
CA TRP A 189 34.30 8.28 -11.75
C TRP A 189 34.18 6.92 -11.06
N ARG A 190 34.79 6.83 -9.87
CA ARG A 190 34.65 5.72 -8.93
C ARG A 190 34.40 6.29 -7.53
N PRO A 191 33.53 5.66 -6.73
CA PRO A 191 33.34 6.09 -5.36
C PRO A 191 34.59 5.84 -4.53
N PRO A 192 34.77 6.61 -3.44
CA PRO A 192 35.86 6.37 -2.50
C PRO A 192 35.67 5.03 -1.78
N GLY A 193 36.59 4.09 -1.98
CA GLY A 193 36.61 2.78 -1.31
C GLY A 193 36.74 1.58 -2.28
N HIS A 194 36.86 0.38 -1.71
CA HIS A 194 36.97 -0.91 -2.44
C HIS A 194 35.63 -1.66 -2.52
N LEU A 195 34.50 -0.95 -2.55
CA LEU A 195 33.20 -1.60 -2.66
C LEU A 195 33.00 -2.17 -4.09
N PRO A 196 32.65 -3.45 -4.24
CA PRO A 196 32.24 -3.99 -5.53
C PRO A 196 30.91 -3.35 -5.93
N ILE A 197 30.88 -2.74 -7.11
CA ILE A 197 29.74 -1.97 -7.59
C ILE A 197 29.39 -2.44 -8.99
N SER A 198 28.09 -2.64 -9.24
CA SER A 198 27.59 -2.97 -10.57
C SER A 198 27.80 -1.80 -11.53
N GLU A 199 28.01 -2.12 -12.81
CA GLU A 199 28.19 -1.10 -13.83
C GLU A 199 26.98 -0.17 -13.95
N ASP A 200 25.76 -0.69 -13.74
CA ASP A 200 24.52 0.08 -13.72
C ASP A 200 24.47 1.15 -12.63
N TYR A 201 24.93 0.81 -11.41
CA TYR A 201 24.98 1.76 -10.31
C TYR A 201 26.02 2.85 -10.59
N ARG A 202 27.19 2.46 -11.12
CA ARG A 202 28.22 3.42 -11.55
C ARG A 202 27.68 4.40 -12.59
N LEU A 203 27.02 3.91 -13.64
CA LEU A 203 26.41 4.76 -14.67
C LEU A 203 25.36 5.72 -14.09
N THR A 204 24.58 5.27 -13.11
CA THR A 204 23.60 6.12 -12.42
C THR A 204 24.27 7.27 -11.68
N MET A 205 25.37 7.00 -10.97
CA MET A 205 26.14 8.04 -10.28
C MET A 205 26.82 9.02 -11.23
N VAL A 206 27.38 8.53 -12.35
CA VAL A 206 27.95 9.37 -13.41
C VAL A 206 26.91 10.35 -13.96
N ARG A 207 25.67 9.88 -14.18
CA ARG A 207 24.56 10.75 -14.60
C ARG A 207 24.22 11.79 -13.55
N GLN A 208 24.16 11.42 -12.27
CA GLN A 208 23.88 12.37 -11.19
C GLN A 208 24.95 13.46 -11.08
N GLN A 209 26.23 13.10 -11.27
CA GLN A 209 27.33 14.07 -11.28
C GLN A 209 27.31 14.99 -12.50
N ALA A 210 27.03 14.44 -13.68
CA ALA A 210 26.84 15.22 -14.89
C ALA A 210 25.70 16.24 -14.73
N MET A 211 24.57 15.82 -14.16
CA MET A 211 23.44 16.71 -13.85
C MET A 211 23.81 17.77 -12.82
N ALA A 212 24.56 17.43 -11.77
CA ALA A 212 25.05 18.39 -10.79
C ALA A 212 25.97 19.44 -11.44
N TRP A 213 26.85 19.01 -12.35
CA TRP A 213 27.75 19.92 -13.07
C TRP A 213 26.99 20.89 -13.98
N LEU A 214 26.00 20.41 -14.73
CA LEU A 214 25.15 21.26 -15.58
C LEU A 214 24.31 22.23 -14.74
N LEU A 215 23.75 21.74 -13.63
CA LEU A 215 22.99 22.57 -12.69
C LEU A 215 23.88 23.66 -12.07
N ARG A 216 25.13 23.34 -11.74
CA ARG A 216 26.12 24.30 -11.24
C ARG A 216 26.40 25.40 -12.27
N ARG A 217 26.65 25.01 -13.52
CA ARG A 217 26.85 25.95 -14.65
C ARG A 217 25.69 26.93 -14.77
N TYR A 218 24.46 26.43 -14.67
CA TYR A 218 23.25 27.24 -14.73
C TYR A 218 23.12 28.20 -13.53
N PHE A 219 23.32 27.72 -12.30
CA PHE A 219 23.26 28.56 -11.10
C PHE A 219 24.37 29.63 -11.06
N ASP A 220 25.58 29.29 -11.49
CA ASP A 220 26.68 30.25 -11.57
C ASP A 220 26.38 31.34 -12.60
N GLY A 221 25.77 30.99 -13.74
CA GLY A 221 25.29 31.97 -14.73
C GLY A 221 24.30 32.97 -14.12
N LEU A 222 23.29 32.49 -13.39
CA LEU A 222 22.29 33.33 -12.73
C LEU A 222 22.90 34.28 -11.68
N ILE A 223 23.87 33.82 -10.91
CA ILE A 223 24.55 34.66 -9.90
C ILE A 223 25.36 35.78 -10.58
N THR A 224 25.95 35.50 -11.75
CA THR A 224 26.76 36.47 -12.50
C THR A 224 25.90 37.54 -13.16
N GLU A 225 24.71 37.18 -13.64
CA GLU A 225 23.72 38.12 -14.21
C GLU A 225 23.03 38.99 -13.14
N GLU A 226 22.78 38.48 -11.92
CA GLU A 226 22.24 39.29 -10.81
C GLU A 226 23.23 40.34 -10.26
N GLY A 227 24.53 40.20 -10.55
CA GLY A 227 25.61 41.05 -10.03
C GLY A 227 26.10 42.14 -10.99
N SER A 228 25.53 42.24 -12.20
CA SER A 228 25.84 43.27 -13.22
C SER A 228 24.73 44.32 -13.31
#